data_AF-A0A6N9Q2E3-F1
#
_entry.id   AF-A0A6N9Q2E3-F1
#
_cell.length_a   1.000
_cell.length_b   1.000
_cell.length_c   1.000
_cell.angle_alpha   90.00
_cell.angle_beta   90.00
_cell.angle_gamma   90.00
#
_symmetry.space_group_name_H-M   'P 1'
#
loop_
_entity.id
_entity.type
_entity.pdbx_description
1 polymer ?
#
loop_
_entity_poly.entity_id
_entity_poly.type
_entity_poly.pdbx_seq_one_letter_code
_entity_poly.pdbx_strand_id
1 'polypeptide(L)'
;MKKLSVIYEISLFILAVTSVSLAFVSENKTLLLVDWIVWGIFFIDVSIRFYTSEKKWKYIKKNPFDIIAIIPFDAIFQLARIVRLFRVVRAIAILSRLLRPSIREILEINGLNKVIASVFALIFIASIPIYFVEPSVESYDDAIWYSIVTATTVGYGDFYPETPWGRMIAVVLMVFGIGLIGMVTGSVATYFMDGNKKENPKVDYLKKELDRLDELTNEEIDTMIDMLHKLKNKDKSENGIIP
;
A
#
# COMPACT_ATOMS: atom_id res chain seq x y z
N MET A 1 -14.41 5.14 16.28
CA MET A 1 -14.97 4.30 15.20
C MET A 1 -13.92 3.50 14.42
N LYS A 2 -12.78 4.07 13.97
CA LYS A 2 -11.72 3.32 13.23
C LYS A 2 -11.08 2.15 14.00
N LYS A 3 -10.81 2.29 15.30
CA LYS A 3 -10.19 1.19 16.09
C LYS A 3 -11.09 -0.05 16.18
N LEU A 4 -12.40 0.14 16.33
CA LEU A 4 -13.37 -0.95 16.41
C LEU A 4 -13.50 -1.71 15.08
N SER A 5 -13.50 -0.99 13.95
CA SER A 5 -13.53 -1.62 12.63
C SER A 5 -12.25 -2.39 12.32
N VAL A 6 -11.08 -1.89 12.74
CA VAL A 6 -9.81 -2.58 12.57
C VAL A 6 -9.76 -3.87 13.41
N ILE A 7 -10.21 -3.82 14.67
CA ILE A 7 -10.30 -5.02 15.54
C ILE A 7 -11.21 -6.07 14.91
N TYR A 8 -12.37 -5.65 14.38
CA TYR A 8 -13.30 -6.54 13.69
C TYR A 8 -12.66 -7.18 12.44
N GLU A 9 -11.98 -6.40 11.59
CA GLU A 9 -11.30 -6.92 10.39
C GLU A 9 -10.15 -7.88 10.72
N ILE A 10 -9.38 -7.59 11.77
CA ILE A 10 -8.31 -8.49 12.26
C ILE A 10 -8.91 -9.78 12.82
N SER A 11 -9.99 -9.70 13.60
CA SER A 11 -10.68 -10.87 14.14
C SER A 11 -11.21 -11.76 13.01
N LEU A 12 -11.85 -11.17 11.99
CA LEU A 12 -12.28 -11.89 10.79
C LEU A 12 -11.12 -12.51 10.03
N PHE A 13 -9.97 -11.82 9.92
CA PHE A 13 -8.79 -12.35 9.24
C PHE A 13 -8.26 -13.58 9.95
N ILE A 14 -8.07 -13.52 11.26
CA ILE A 14 -7.61 -14.65 12.08
C ILE A 14 -8.57 -15.83 11.92
N LEU A 15 -9.88 -15.57 11.98
CA LEU A 15 -10.91 -16.58 11.82
C LEU A 15 -10.89 -17.22 10.42
N ALA A 16 -10.70 -16.43 9.36
CA ALA A 16 -10.57 -16.93 8.00
C ALA A 16 -9.28 -17.75 7.79
N VAL A 17 -8.14 -17.28 8.31
CA VAL A 17 -6.87 -18.04 8.26
C VAL A 17 -6.99 -19.35 9.03
N THR A 18 -7.64 -19.33 10.19
CA THR A 18 -7.83 -20.54 11.02
C THR A 18 -8.73 -21.56 10.32
N SER A 19 -9.84 -21.10 9.71
CA SER A 19 -10.71 -21.96 8.88
C SER A 19 -9.96 -22.56 7.69
N VAL A 20 -9.17 -21.75 6.98
CA VAL A 20 -8.34 -22.22 5.85
C VAL A 20 -7.33 -23.27 6.32
N SER A 21 -6.57 -23.00 7.39
CA SER A 21 -5.57 -23.92 7.92
C SER A 21 -6.16 -25.25 8.40
N LEU A 22 -7.30 -25.22 9.10
CA LEU A 22 -7.97 -26.43 9.58
C LEU A 22 -8.49 -27.29 8.43
N ALA A 23 -8.94 -26.67 7.34
CA ALA A 23 -9.42 -27.38 6.15
C ALA A 23 -8.34 -28.21 5.44
N PHE A 24 -7.06 -27.88 5.62
CA PHE A 24 -5.95 -28.65 5.07
C PHE A 24 -5.56 -29.85 5.95
N VAL A 25 -5.89 -29.83 7.24
CA VAL A 25 -5.41 -30.81 8.23
C VAL A 25 -6.43 -31.94 8.46
N SER A 26 -7.73 -31.69 8.33
CA SER A 26 -8.74 -32.70 8.66
C SER A 26 -10.04 -32.52 7.85
N GLU A 27 -10.61 -33.64 7.38
CA GLU A 27 -11.92 -33.69 6.70
C GLU A 27 -13.05 -34.10 7.66
N ASN A 28 -13.09 -33.49 8.86
CA ASN A 28 -14.13 -33.78 9.85
C ASN A 28 -15.44 -33.04 9.57
N LYS A 29 -16.59 -33.71 9.78
CA LYS A 29 -17.94 -33.11 9.64
C LYS A 29 -18.12 -31.83 10.48
N THR A 30 -17.44 -31.74 11.63
CA THR A 30 -17.44 -30.55 12.49
C THR A 30 -16.80 -29.33 11.81
N LEU A 31 -15.79 -29.53 10.96
CA LEU A 31 -15.12 -28.44 10.23
C LEU A 31 -16.01 -27.86 9.14
N LEU A 32 -16.84 -28.69 8.50
CA LEU A 32 -17.86 -28.21 7.55
C LEU A 32 -18.83 -27.24 8.22
N LEU A 33 -19.27 -27.53 9.45
CA LEU A 33 -20.17 -26.65 10.19
C LEU A 33 -19.49 -25.29 10.49
N VAL A 34 -18.23 -25.32 10.93
CA VAL A 34 -17.44 -24.09 11.15
C VAL A 34 -17.31 -23.27 9.87
N ASP A 35 -17.01 -23.90 8.73
CA ASP A 35 -16.88 -23.22 7.44
C ASP A 35 -18.18 -22.54 7.00
N TRP A 36 -19.33 -23.18 7.23
CA TRP A 36 -20.65 -22.59 6.96
C TRP A 36 -20.95 -21.40 7.86
N ILE A 37 -20.55 -21.44 9.14
CA ILE A 37 -20.68 -20.30 10.06
C ILE A 37 -19.80 -19.14 9.58
N VAL A 38 -18.52 -19.39 9.31
CA VAL A 38 -17.57 -18.37 8.81
C VAL A 38 -18.09 -17.75 7.52
N TRP A 39 -18.57 -18.58 6.60
CA TRP A 39 -19.18 -18.12 5.36
C TRP A 39 -20.41 -17.26 5.61
N GLY A 40 -21.33 -17.68 6.49
CA GLY A 40 -22.54 -16.93 6.82
C GLY A 40 -22.22 -15.54 7.38
N ILE A 41 -21.23 -15.45 8.27
CA ILE A 41 -20.74 -14.16 8.80
C ILE A 41 -20.25 -13.28 7.64
N PHE A 42 -19.41 -13.81 6.76
CA PHE A 42 -18.87 -13.06 5.63
C PHE A 42 -19.95 -12.64 4.61
N PHE A 43 -20.90 -13.53 4.34
CA PHE A 43 -22.05 -13.30 3.47
C PHE A 43 -22.88 -12.12 3.97
N ILE A 44 -23.25 -12.13 5.24
CA ILE A 44 -24.02 -11.05 5.88
C ILE A 44 -23.24 -9.74 5.80
N ASP A 45 -21.96 -9.80 6.13
CA ASP A 45 -21.12 -8.62 6.23
C ASP A 45 -20.95 -7.90 4.87
N VAL A 46 -20.63 -8.66 3.82
CA VAL A 46 -20.53 -8.09 2.47
C VAL A 46 -21.90 -7.72 1.92
N SER A 47 -22.96 -8.46 2.25
CA SER A 47 -24.34 -8.09 1.87
C SER A 47 -24.75 -6.74 2.45
N ILE A 48 -24.56 -6.52 3.75
CA ILE A 48 -24.84 -5.23 4.40
C ILE A 48 -24.07 -4.10 3.71
N ARG A 49 -22.78 -4.30 3.40
CA ARG A 49 -21.97 -3.31 2.69
C ARG A 49 -22.44 -3.06 1.26
N PHE A 50 -22.86 -4.11 0.56
CA PHE A 50 -23.37 -4.01 -0.79
C PHE A 50 -24.69 -3.22 -0.82
N TYR A 51 -25.60 -3.48 0.11
CA TYR A 51 -26.89 -2.78 0.21
C TYR A 51 -26.75 -1.34 0.71
N THR A 52 -25.82 -1.07 1.61
CA THR A 52 -25.55 0.28 2.12
C THR A 52 -24.78 1.15 1.10
N SER A 53 -24.22 0.56 0.03
CA SER A 53 -23.50 1.33 -0.98
C SER A 53 -24.44 2.01 -1.97
N GLU A 54 -24.38 3.34 -2.05
CA GLU A 54 -25.21 4.16 -2.96
C GLU A 54 -25.11 3.73 -4.44
N LYS A 55 -23.97 3.16 -4.87
CA LYS A 55 -23.73 2.73 -6.26
C LYS A 55 -23.23 1.27 -6.31
N LYS A 56 -24.17 0.32 -6.34
CA LYS A 56 -23.94 -1.14 -6.37
C LYS A 56 -22.85 -1.59 -7.37
N TRP A 57 -22.91 -1.11 -8.60
CA TRP A 57 -21.92 -1.44 -9.64
C TRP A 57 -20.52 -0.90 -9.35
N LYS A 58 -20.42 0.30 -8.76
CA LYS A 58 -19.14 0.88 -8.34
C LYS A 58 -18.54 0.08 -7.19
N TYR A 59 -19.38 -0.45 -6.28
CA TYR A 59 -18.92 -1.32 -5.20
C TYR A 59 -18.31 -2.62 -5.72
N ILE A 60 -18.98 -3.31 -6.65
CA ILE A 60 -18.49 -4.57 -7.24
C ILE A 60 -17.13 -4.36 -7.91
N LYS A 61 -16.99 -3.34 -8.77
CA LYS A 61 -15.71 -3.03 -9.43
C LYS A 61 -14.60 -2.66 -8.45
N LYS A 62 -14.95 -2.09 -7.31
CA LYS A 62 -14.00 -1.65 -6.29
C LYS A 62 -13.56 -2.80 -5.37
N ASN A 63 -14.36 -3.85 -5.19
CA ASN A 63 -14.10 -4.95 -4.25
C ASN A 63 -14.36 -6.33 -4.90
N PRO A 64 -13.63 -6.69 -5.98
CA PRO A 64 -13.86 -7.95 -6.68
C PRO A 64 -13.62 -9.18 -5.77
N PHE A 65 -12.61 -9.14 -4.91
CA PHE A 65 -12.30 -10.24 -3.99
C PHE A 65 -13.41 -10.51 -2.97
N ASP A 66 -14.07 -9.46 -2.44
CA ASP A 66 -15.20 -9.61 -1.51
C ASP A 66 -16.38 -10.34 -2.18
N ILE A 67 -16.63 -10.06 -3.46
CA ILE A 67 -17.70 -10.70 -4.23
C ILE A 67 -17.38 -12.17 -4.50
N ILE A 68 -16.15 -12.45 -4.94
CA ILE A 68 -15.70 -13.84 -5.19
C ILE A 68 -15.74 -14.66 -3.90
N ALA A 69 -15.35 -14.06 -2.77
CA ALA A 69 -15.33 -14.70 -1.46
C ALA A 69 -16.73 -15.12 -0.95
N ILE A 70 -17.79 -14.42 -1.36
CA ILE A 70 -19.18 -14.78 -1.02
C ILE A 70 -19.68 -16.00 -1.79
N ILE A 71 -19.21 -16.24 -3.01
CA ILE A 71 -19.77 -17.30 -3.84
C ILE A 71 -19.41 -18.66 -3.22
N PRO A 72 -20.40 -19.52 -2.89
CA PRO A 72 -20.16 -20.80 -2.24
C PRO A 72 -19.73 -21.85 -3.28
N PHE A 73 -18.58 -21.63 -3.93
CA PHE A 73 -18.04 -22.53 -4.94
C PHE A 73 -17.94 -23.97 -4.42
N ASP A 74 -17.56 -24.15 -3.15
CA ASP A 74 -17.50 -25.43 -2.44
C ASP A 74 -18.81 -26.23 -2.46
N ALA A 75 -19.95 -25.54 -2.39
CA ALA A 75 -21.27 -26.17 -2.37
C ALA A 75 -21.77 -26.51 -3.78
N ILE A 76 -21.38 -25.70 -4.77
CA ILE A 76 -21.82 -25.82 -6.18
C ILE A 76 -20.98 -26.86 -6.91
N PHE A 77 -19.68 -26.89 -6.66
CA PHE A 77 -18.71 -27.75 -7.35
C PHE A 77 -18.18 -28.82 -6.39
N GLN A 78 -19.02 -29.79 -6.04
CA GLN A 78 -18.67 -30.92 -5.15
C GLN A 78 -17.51 -31.79 -5.68
N LEU A 79 -17.05 -31.59 -6.93
CA LEU A 79 -16.17 -32.49 -7.65
C LEU A 79 -14.69 -32.07 -7.75
N ALA A 80 -14.26 -30.91 -7.24
CA ALA A 80 -12.89 -30.44 -7.51
C ALA A 80 -12.08 -30.05 -6.27
N ARG A 81 -10.91 -30.71 -6.10
CA ARG A 81 -9.85 -30.33 -5.14
C ARG A 81 -9.48 -28.84 -5.24
N ILE A 82 -9.56 -28.27 -6.44
CA ILE A 82 -9.33 -26.85 -6.77
C ILE A 82 -10.31 -25.92 -6.04
N VAL A 83 -11.53 -26.38 -5.75
CA VAL A 83 -12.56 -25.55 -5.14
C VAL A 83 -12.17 -25.13 -3.71
N ARG A 84 -11.38 -25.96 -3.03
CA ARG A 84 -10.80 -25.65 -1.70
C ARG A 84 -9.90 -24.41 -1.73
N LEU A 85 -9.30 -24.07 -2.88
CA LEU A 85 -8.47 -22.87 -3.04
C LEU A 85 -9.30 -21.58 -3.03
N PHE A 86 -10.61 -21.63 -3.31
CA PHE A 86 -11.48 -20.45 -3.18
C PHE A 86 -11.64 -20.00 -1.72
N ARG A 87 -11.37 -20.87 -0.74
CA ARG A 87 -11.26 -20.47 0.67
C ARG A 87 -10.11 -19.50 0.91
N VAL A 88 -9.00 -19.71 0.21
CA VAL A 88 -7.83 -18.82 0.25
C VAL A 88 -8.20 -17.45 -0.32
N VAL A 89 -9.09 -17.38 -1.31
CA VAL A 89 -9.60 -16.11 -1.85
C VAL A 89 -10.31 -15.29 -0.77
N ARG A 90 -10.99 -15.92 0.20
CA ARG A 90 -11.58 -15.21 1.36
C ARG A 90 -10.53 -14.60 2.27
N ALA A 91 -9.49 -15.37 2.61
CA ALA A 91 -8.38 -14.88 3.42
C ALA A 91 -7.65 -13.71 2.71
N ILE A 92 -7.42 -13.85 1.40
CA ILE A 92 -6.86 -12.79 0.56
C ILE A 92 -7.80 -11.58 0.50
N ALA A 93 -9.12 -11.76 0.39
CA ALA A 93 -10.08 -10.66 0.38
C ALA A 93 -9.96 -9.82 1.67
N ILE A 94 -9.97 -10.47 2.83
CA ILE A 94 -9.85 -9.80 4.12
C ILE A 94 -8.49 -9.14 4.27
N LEU A 95 -7.40 -9.83 3.90
CA LEU A 95 -6.05 -9.26 3.94
C LEU A 95 -5.95 -8.03 3.03
N SER A 96 -6.45 -8.15 1.80
CA SER A 96 -6.45 -7.07 0.82
C SER A 96 -7.21 -5.87 1.35
N ARG A 97 -8.29 -6.08 2.09
CA ARG A 97 -9.08 -5.02 2.74
C ARG A 97 -8.33 -4.35 3.88
N LEU A 98 -7.69 -5.14 4.75
CA LEU A 98 -6.89 -4.63 5.87
C LEU A 98 -5.70 -3.80 5.39
N LEU A 99 -5.03 -4.26 4.33
CA LEU A 99 -3.85 -3.60 3.78
C LEU A 99 -4.19 -2.47 2.81
N ARG A 100 -5.41 -2.41 2.26
CA ARG A 100 -5.80 -1.42 1.24
C ARG A 100 -5.49 0.04 1.59
N PRO A 101 -5.86 0.56 2.78
CA PRO A 101 -5.55 1.95 3.12
C PRO A 101 -4.03 2.17 3.19
N SER A 102 -3.31 1.26 3.83
CA SER A 102 -1.84 1.33 3.98
C SER A 102 -1.12 1.24 2.64
N ILE A 103 -1.51 0.31 1.77
CA ILE A 103 -0.89 0.11 0.44
C ILE A 103 -1.08 1.35 -0.43
N ARG A 104 -2.25 1.98 -0.40
CA ARG A 104 -2.48 3.21 -1.19
C ARG A 104 -1.59 4.36 -0.69
N GLU A 105 -1.53 4.56 0.63
CA GLU A 105 -0.66 5.56 1.22
C GLU A 105 0.82 5.28 0.87
N ILE A 106 1.27 4.03 0.99
CA ILE A 106 2.65 3.61 0.64
C ILE A 106 2.95 3.80 -0.86
N LEU A 107 2.02 3.46 -1.75
CA LEU A 107 2.22 3.60 -3.21
C LEU A 107 2.28 5.06 -3.67
N GLU A 108 1.67 5.97 -2.92
CA GLU A 108 1.71 7.41 -3.21
C GLU A 108 2.95 8.11 -2.63
N ILE A 109 3.60 7.51 -1.62
CA ILE A 109 4.85 8.02 -1.04
C ILE A 109 5.95 8.06 -2.10
N ASN A 110 6.62 9.21 -2.20
CA ASN A 110 7.78 9.45 -3.07
C ASN A 110 7.54 9.13 -4.56
N GLY A 111 6.29 8.97 -5.00
CA GLY A 111 5.97 8.55 -6.37
C GLY A 111 6.27 7.08 -6.67
N LEU A 112 6.23 6.20 -5.66
CA LEU A 112 6.47 4.75 -5.81
C LEU A 112 5.61 4.13 -6.91
N ASN A 113 4.35 4.56 -7.04
CA ASN A 113 3.46 4.16 -8.13
C ASN A 113 4.03 4.44 -9.53
N LYS A 114 4.67 5.59 -9.75
CA LYS A 114 5.30 5.96 -11.02
C LYS A 114 6.53 5.11 -11.27
N VAL A 115 7.33 4.84 -10.24
CA VAL A 115 8.52 3.99 -10.37
C VAL A 115 8.13 2.55 -10.69
N ILE A 116 7.16 1.97 -9.98
CA ILE A 116 6.61 0.65 -10.31
C ILE A 116 6.13 0.61 -11.76
N ALA A 117 5.35 1.61 -12.20
CA ALA A 117 4.88 1.68 -13.58
C ALA A 117 6.04 1.77 -14.59
N SER A 118 7.09 2.54 -14.26
CA SER A 118 8.27 2.69 -15.11
C SER A 118 9.09 1.41 -15.22
N VAL A 119 9.28 0.66 -14.12
CA VAL A 119 9.98 -0.63 -14.14
C VAL A 119 9.16 -1.67 -14.86
N PHE A 120 7.84 -1.68 -14.67
CA PHE A 120 6.96 -2.57 -15.42
C PHE A 120 7.04 -2.28 -16.92
N ALA A 121 6.98 -1.01 -17.34
CA ALA A 121 7.20 -0.64 -18.74
C ALA A 121 8.59 -1.04 -19.24
N LEU A 122 9.63 -0.82 -18.44
CA LEU A 122 11.01 -1.21 -18.76
C LEU A 122 11.14 -2.71 -18.99
N ILE A 123 10.46 -3.56 -18.20
CA ILE A 123 10.44 -5.01 -18.40
C ILE A 123 9.99 -5.33 -19.83
N PHE A 124 8.81 -4.88 -20.27
CA PHE A 124 8.31 -5.18 -21.62
C PHE A 124 9.19 -4.59 -22.73
N ILE A 125 9.69 -3.37 -22.53
CA ILE A 125 10.55 -2.69 -23.51
C ILE A 125 11.90 -3.40 -23.64
N ALA A 126 12.51 -3.82 -22.54
CA ALA A 126 13.79 -4.53 -22.51
C ALA A 126 13.67 -5.97 -23.04
N SER A 127 12.52 -6.62 -22.86
CA SER A 127 12.27 -7.96 -23.38
C SER A 127 12.33 -8.02 -24.91
N ILE A 128 11.98 -6.94 -25.63
CA ILE A 128 12.00 -6.91 -27.10
C ILE A 128 13.43 -7.12 -27.63
N PRO A 129 14.42 -6.27 -27.31
CA PRO A 129 15.78 -6.49 -27.79
C PRO A 129 16.42 -7.75 -27.20
N ILE A 130 16.11 -8.15 -25.95
CA ILE A 130 16.60 -9.42 -25.37
C ILE A 130 16.21 -10.62 -26.23
N TYR A 131 14.95 -10.69 -26.65
CA TYR A 131 14.45 -11.74 -27.54
C TYR A 131 15.25 -11.83 -28.87
N PHE A 132 15.69 -10.70 -29.41
CA PHE A 132 16.43 -10.70 -30.69
C PHE A 132 17.93 -10.94 -30.54
N VAL A 133 18.53 -10.55 -29.40
CA VAL A 133 19.99 -10.61 -29.23
C VAL A 133 20.44 -11.86 -28.49
N GLU A 134 19.58 -12.52 -27.70
CA GLU A 134 19.97 -13.68 -26.90
C GLU A 134 19.57 -15.00 -27.56
N PRO A 135 20.55 -15.88 -27.90
CA PRO A 135 20.25 -17.16 -28.57
C PRO A 135 19.48 -18.16 -27.71
N SER A 136 19.63 -18.08 -26.39
CA SER A 136 18.98 -18.97 -25.42
C SER A 136 17.50 -18.62 -25.20
N VAL A 137 17.04 -17.46 -25.69
CA VAL A 137 15.67 -16.96 -25.51
C VAL A 137 14.87 -17.27 -26.78
N GLU A 138 14.05 -18.32 -26.75
CA GLU A 138 13.35 -18.82 -27.94
C GLU A 138 12.03 -18.08 -28.23
N SER A 139 11.44 -17.44 -27.22
CA SER A 139 10.18 -16.71 -27.34
C SER A 139 10.21 -15.36 -26.63
N TYR A 140 9.30 -14.46 -27.02
CA TYR A 140 9.13 -13.18 -26.32
C TYR A 140 8.64 -13.38 -24.87
N ASP A 141 7.88 -14.44 -24.62
CA ASP A 141 7.42 -14.79 -23.27
C ASP A 141 8.58 -15.17 -22.36
N ASP A 142 9.58 -15.88 -22.89
CA ASP A 142 10.83 -16.19 -22.17
C ASP A 142 11.64 -14.91 -21.88
N ALA A 143 11.66 -13.96 -22.80
CA ALA A 143 12.32 -12.67 -22.61
C ALA A 143 11.65 -11.83 -21.51
N ILE A 144 10.31 -11.85 -21.45
CA ILE A 144 9.53 -11.23 -20.36
C ILE A 144 9.83 -11.92 -19.04
N TRP A 145 9.80 -13.25 -19.02
CA TRP A 145 10.10 -14.03 -17.83
C TRP A 145 11.48 -13.70 -17.27
N TYR A 146 12.52 -13.75 -18.12
CA TYR A 146 13.87 -13.35 -17.77
C TYR A 146 13.93 -11.92 -17.20
N SER A 147 13.26 -10.97 -17.87
CA SER A 147 13.25 -9.56 -17.47
C SER A 147 12.58 -9.36 -16.11
N ILE A 148 11.48 -10.07 -15.83
CA ILE A 148 10.80 -10.06 -14.53
C ILE A 148 11.74 -10.61 -13.46
N VAL A 149 12.25 -11.83 -13.66
CA VAL A 149 13.10 -12.54 -12.69
C VAL A 149 14.36 -11.72 -12.36
N THR A 150 14.91 -11.02 -13.35
CA THR A 150 16.07 -10.12 -13.19
C THR A 150 15.69 -8.85 -12.44
N ALA A 151 14.62 -8.15 -12.86
CA ALA A 151 14.19 -6.90 -12.22
C ALA A 151 13.69 -7.10 -10.78
N THR A 152 13.14 -8.27 -10.45
CA THR A 152 12.75 -8.61 -9.07
C THR A 152 13.89 -9.21 -8.24
N THR A 153 15.11 -9.25 -8.79
CA THR A 153 16.31 -9.84 -8.17
C THR A 153 16.12 -11.29 -7.70
N VAL A 154 15.25 -12.07 -8.35
CA VAL A 154 15.01 -13.48 -8.03
C VAL A 154 16.12 -14.34 -8.63
N GLY A 155 16.43 -14.12 -9.90
CA GLY A 155 17.58 -14.72 -10.57
C GLY A 155 17.61 -16.26 -10.57
N TYR A 156 16.58 -16.92 -11.10
CA TYR A 156 16.56 -18.39 -11.19
C TYR A 156 17.74 -18.97 -11.99
N GLY A 157 18.25 -18.22 -12.97
CA GLY A 157 19.41 -18.60 -13.78
C GLY A 157 19.09 -19.59 -14.91
N ASP A 158 17.80 -19.80 -15.19
CA ASP A 158 17.27 -20.54 -16.34
C ASP A 158 17.54 -19.84 -17.67
N PHE A 159 17.47 -18.50 -17.68
CA PHE A 159 17.94 -17.66 -18.79
C PHE A 159 18.98 -16.66 -18.28
N TYR A 160 20.04 -16.44 -19.07
CA TYR A 160 21.06 -15.44 -18.78
C TYR A 160 21.65 -14.88 -20.09
N PRO A 161 22.10 -13.60 -20.09
CA PRO A 161 22.59 -12.95 -21.29
C PRO A 161 24.00 -13.44 -21.63
N GLU A 162 24.12 -14.08 -22.78
CA GLU A 162 25.36 -14.56 -23.36
C GLU A 162 26.03 -13.47 -24.20
N THR A 163 25.23 -12.60 -24.84
CA THR A 163 25.75 -11.59 -25.76
C THR A 163 26.16 -10.29 -25.06
N PRO A 164 27.13 -9.54 -25.64
CA PRO A 164 27.49 -8.22 -25.11
C PRO A 164 26.29 -7.27 -25.00
N TRP A 165 25.39 -7.28 -25.99
CA TRP A 165 24.22 -6.41 -26.02
C TRP A 165 23.17 -6.79 -24.98
N GLY A 166 22.85 -8.08 -24.83
CA GLY A 166 21.93 -8.51 -23.78
C GLY A 166 22.51 -8.29 -22.39
N ARG A 167 23.83 -8.40 -22.19
CA ARG A 167 24.48 -8.05 -20.91
C ARG A 167 24.31 -6.57 -20.59
N MET A 168 24.43 -5.67 -21.56
CA MET A 168 24.17 -4.24 -21.35
C MET A 168 22.72 -3.98 -20.92
N ILE A 169 21.75 -4.64 -21.58
CA ILE A 169 20.33 -4.50 -21.25
C ILE A 169 20.05 -5.06 -19.84
N ALA A 170 20.66 -6.20 -19.51
CA ALA A 170 20.55 -6.83 -18.20
C ALA A 170 21.08 -5.92 -17.08
N VAL A 171 22.21 -5.24 -17.28
CA VAL A 171 22.74 -4.27 -16.31
C VAL A 171 21.73 -3.17 -16.04
N VAL A 172 21.08 -2.62 -17.08
CA VAL A 172 20.02 -1.62 -16.91
C VAL A 172 18.87 -2.20 -16.08
N LEU A 173 18.37 -3.40 -16.43
CA LEU A 173 17.29 -4.06 -15.67
C LEU A 173 17.65 -4.26 -14.19
N MET A 174 18.89 -4.68 -13.90
CA MET A 174 19.36 -4.89 -12.53
C MET A 174 19.37 -3.59 -11.71
N VAL A 175 19.88 -2.49 -12.29
CA VAL A 175 19.92 -1.18 -11.60
C VAL A 175 18.50 -0.71 -11.25
N PHE A 176 17.57 -0.81 -12.19
CA PHE A 176 16.17 -0.44 -11.96
C PHE A 176 15.48 -1.38 -10.96
N GLY A 177 15.79 -2.67 -11.00
CA GLY A 177 15.26 -3.66 -10.06
C GLY A 177 15.69 -3.40 -8.61
N ILE A 178 16.99 -3.19 -8.38
CA ILE A 178 17.52 -2.82 -7.07
C ILE A 178 16.93 -1.49 -6.60
N GLY A 179 16.84 -0.50 -7.49
CA GLY A 179 16.22 0.79 -7.20
C GLY A 179 14.76 0.66 -6.76
N LEU A 180 13.98 -0.20 -7.43
CA LEU A 180 12.60 -0.47 -7.05
C LEU A 180 12.48 -1.09 -5.66
N ILE A 181 13.28 -2.11 -5.35
CA ILE A 181 13.26 -2.75 -4.03
C ILE A 181 13.66 -1.76 -2.93
N GLY A 182 14.70 -0.95 -3.17
CA GLY A 182 15.11 0.12 -2.27
C GLY A 182 14.01 1.14 -2.04
N MET A 183 13.29 1.55 -3.09
CA MET A 183 12.20 2.52 -2.99
C MET A 183 10.96 1.95 -2.29
N VAL A 184 10.60 0.69 -2.53
CA VAL A 184 9.52 0.01 -1.80
C VAL A 184 9.87 -0.03 -0.31
N THR A 185 11.08 -0.45 0.02
CA THR A 185 11.57 -0.52 1.41
C THR A 185 11.55 0.85 2.07
N GLY A 186 12.08 1.87 1.39
CA GLY A 186 12.09 3.26 1.88
C GLY A 186 10.68 3.81 2.07
N SER A 187 9.76 3.55 1.13
CA SER A 187 8.37 4.03 1.22
C SER A 187 7.61 3.38 2.37
N VAL A 188 7.86 2.09 2.63
CA VAL A 188 7.31 1.39 3.80
C VAL A 188 7.89 1.97 5.10
N ALA A 189 9.20 2.20 5.17
CA ALA A 189 9.83 2.82 6.33
C ALA A 189 9.27 4.22 6.60
N THR A 190 9.17 5.06 5.56
CA THR A 190 8.55 6.39 5.62
C THR A 190 7.10 6.30 6.08
N TYR A 191 6.29 5.37 5.57
CA TYR A 191 4.91 5.20 6.03
C TYR A 191 4.80 4.96 7.53
N PHE A 192 5.68 4.11 8.10
CA PHE A 192 5.70 3.87 9.54
C PHE A 192 6.27 5.03 10.36
N MET A 193 7.20 5.82 9.79
CA MET A 193 7.75 7.01 10.43
C MET A 193 6.78 8.20 10.41
N ASP A 194 6.14 8.45 9.26
CA ASP A 194 5.20 9.54 9.02
C ASP A 194 3.80 9.25 9.57
N GLY A 195 3.47 7.99 9.87
CA GLY A 195 2.29 7.62 10.64
C GLY A 195 2.22 8.30 12.02
N ASN A 196 3.36 8.75 12.55
CA ASN A 196 3.48 9.56 13.77
C ASN A 196 3.59 11.07 13.50
N LYS A 197 3.73 11.49 12.23
CA LYS A 197 3.90 12.88 11.79
C LYS A 197 2.85 13.29 10.73
N LYS A 198 1.57 13.04 10.99
CA LYS A 198 0.56 13.98 10.47
C LYS A 198 0.68 15.27 11.30
N GLU A 199 1.81 15.96 11.15
CA GLU A 199 1.97 17.31 11.66
C GLU A 199 0.87 18.13 10.99
N ASN A 200 -0.08 18.55 11.81
CA ASN A 200 -1.11 19.50 11.42
C ASN A 200 -0.38 20.64 10.68
N PRO A 201 -0.81 21.06 9.48
CA PRO A 201 -0.12 22.11 8.74
C PRO A 201 0.05 23.42 9.56
N LYS A 202 -0.75 23.61 10.61
CA LYS A 202 -0.53 24.65 11.62
C LYS A 202 0.74 24.47 12.46
N VAL A 203 1.13 23.24 12.79
CA VAL A 203 2.35 22.92 13.57
C VAL A 203 3.59 23.14 12.72
N ASP A 204 3.57 22.79 11.43
CA ASP A 204 4.68 23.08 10.50
C ASP A 204 4.84 24.59 10.27
N TYR A 205 3.72 25.32 10.16
CA TYR A 205 3.73 26.79 10.14
C TYR A 205 4.28 27.40 11.44
N LEU A 206 3.83 26.90 12.60
CA LEU A 206 4.29 27.38 13.91
C LEU A 206 5.77 27.08 14.15
N LYS A 207 6.29 25.94 13.69
CA LYS A 207 7.71 25.63 13.73
C LYS A 207 8.52 26.60 12.88
N LYS A 208 8.11 26.84 11.63
CA LYS A 208 8.78 27.83 10.77
C LYS A 208 8.75 29.24 11.35
N GLU A 209 7.66 29.62 12.00
CA GLU A 209 7.57 30.93 12.65
C GLU A 209 8.42 30.99 13.93
N LEU A 210 8.51 29.91 14.71
CA LEU A 210 9.41 29.81 15.86
C LEU A 210 10.90 29.83 15.44
N ASP A 211 11.26 29.07 14.40
CA ASP A 211 12.62 29.08 13.85
C ASP A 211 13.00 30.48 13.33
N ARG A 212 12.04 31.20 12.75
CA ARG A 212 12.23 32.60 12.32
C ARG A 212 12.39 33.57 13.50
N LEU A 213 11.78 33.28 14.64
CA LEU A 213 11.95 34.07 15.86
C LEU A 213 13.32 33.81 16.52
N ASP A 214 13.85 32.58 16.43
CA ASP A 214 15.18 32.22 16.92
C ASP A 214 16.32 32.80 16.04
N GLU A 215 16.02 33.18 14.79
CA GLU A 215 16.93 33.90 13.90
C GLU A 215 16.99 35.42 14.16
N LEU A 216 16.10 35.97 14.99
CA LEU A 216 16.16 37.38 15.35
C LEU A 216 17.38 37.64 16.21
N THR A 217 18.20 38.60 15.79
CA THR A 217 19.31 39.08 16.63
C THR A 217 18.75 39.77 17.87
N ASN A 218 19.49 39.70 19.00
CA ASN A 218 19.06 40.35 20.25
C ASN A 218 18.74 41.85 20.06
N GLU A 219 19.43 42.52 19.11
CA GLU A 219 19.16 43.92 18.75
C GLU A 219 17.79 44.14 18.09
N GLU A 220 17.32 43.21 17.27
CA GLU A 220 15.99 43.27 16.63
C GLU A 220 14.88 43.02 17.65
N ILE A 221 15.13 42.12 18.61
CA ILE A 221 14.23 41.87 19.74
C ILE A 221 14.11 43.12 20.62
N ASP A 222 15.22 43.74 20.98
CA ASP A 222 15.24 44.98 21.77
C ASP A 222 14.52 46.13 21.03
N THR A 223 14.71 46.23 19.71
CA THR A 223 14.04 47.22 18.88
C THR A 223 12.53 46.99 18.81
N MET A 224 12.07 45.74 18.76
CA MET A 224 10.64 45.40 18.86
C MET A 224 10.06 45.72 20.24
N ILE A 225 10.79 45.45 21.32
CA ILE A 225 10.40 45.81 22.70
C ILE A 225 10.25 47.33 22.82
N ASP A 226 11.19 48.10 22.30
CA ASP A 226 11.13 49.57 22.29
C ASP A 226 9.96 50.11 21.47
N MET A 227 9.66 49.51 20.31
CA MET A 227 8.49 49.86 19.52
C MET A 227 7.18 49.56 20.26
N LEU A 228 7.09 48.41 20.94
CA LEU A 228 5.92 48.06 21.75
C LEU A 228 5.74 49.00 22.95
N HIS A 229 6.82 49.39 23.62
CA HIS A 229 6.77 50.39 24.68
C HIS A 229 6.31 51.75 24.16
N LYS A 230 6.78 52.18 22.99
CA LYS A 230 6.32 53.41 22.32
C LYS A 230 4.85 53.33 21.95
N LEU A 231 4.38 52.22 21.39
CA LEU A 231 2.96 52.02 21.04
C LEU A 231 2.07 51.98 22.28
N LYS A 232 2.47 51.29 23.35
CA LYS A 232 1.74 51.27 24.63
C LYS A 232 1.65 52.66 25.27
N ASN A 233 2.72 53.45 25.19
CA ASN A 233 2.74 54.81 25.71
C ASN A 233 1.93 55.77 24.82
N LYS A 234 1.94 55.56 23.50
CA LYS A 234 1.11 56.32 22.55
C LYS A 234 -0.38 56.01 22.74
N ASP A 235 -0.74 54.74 22.89
CA ASP A 235 -2.11 54.30 23.16
C ASP A 235 -2.62 54.81 24.52
N LYS A 236 -1.76 54.86 25.56
CA LYS A 236 -2.05 55.55 26.83
C LYS A 236 -2.24 57.07 26.68
N SER A 237 -1.53 57.70 25.75
CA SER A 237 -1.65 59.14 25.49
C SER A 237 -2.88 59.49 24.64
N GLU A 238 -3.28 58.61 23.73
CA GLU A 238 -4.44 58.78 22.83
C GLU A 238 -5.76 58.36 23.51
N ASN A 239 -5.75 57.38 24.43
CA ASN A 239 -6.94 56.92 25.15
C ASN A 239 -7.15 57.56 26.53
N GLY A 240 -6.39 58.59 26.90
CA GLY A 240 -6.74 59.53 27.97
C GLY A 240 -7.40 58.93 29.22
N ILE A 241 -6.76 57.96 29.87
CA ILE A 241 -7.14 57.55 31.22
C ILE A 241 -6.16 58.22 32.18
N ILE A 242 -6.56 59.39 32.68
CA ILE A 242 -6.09 59.95 33.95
C ILE A 242 -7.34 60.14 34.82
N PRO A 243 -7.28 59.90 36.15
CA PRO A 243 -6.17 59.38 36.95
C PRO A 243 -6.37 57.93 37.40
#